data_AF-G2HF07-F1
#
_entry.id   AF-G2HF07-F1
#
_cell.length_a   1.000
_cell.length_b   1.000
_cell.length_c   1.000
_cell.angle_alpha   90.00
_cell.angle_beta   90.00
_cell.angle_gamma   90.00
#
_symmetry.space_group_name_H-M   'P 1'
#
loop_
_entity.id
_entity.type
_entity.pdbx_description
1 polymer ?
#
loop_
_entity_poly.entity_id
_entity_poly.type
_entity_poly.pdbx_seq_one_letter_code
_entity_poly.pdbx_strand_id
1 'polypeptide(L)'
;MTSPAKFKKDKEIIAEYDTQVKEIRAQLTEQMKCLDQQCELRVQLLQDLQDFFRKKAEIEMDYSRNLEKLAERFLAKTRSTKDQQFKKDQNVLSPVNCWNLLLNQVKRESRDHTTLSDIYLNNIIPRFVQVSEDSGRLFKKSKEVGQQLQDDLMKVLNELYSVNQMGCLAL
;
A
#
# COMPACT_ATOMS: atom_id res chain seq x y z
N MET A 1 -38.94 18.78 -52.36
CA MET A 1 -39.76 18.83 -51.14
C MET A 1 -39.53 17.53 -50.38
N THR A 2 -38.86 17.58 -49.23
CA THR A 2 -38.65 16.42 -48.37
C THR A 2 -39.96 16.02 -47.69
N SER A 3 -40.20 14.72 -47.59
CA SER A 3 -41.41 14.19 -46.96
C SER A 3 -41.36 14.42 -45.44
N PRO A 4 -42.47 14.84 -44.79
CA PRO A 4 -42.56 14.99 -43.33
C PRO A 4 -42.16 13.73 -42.55
N ALA A 5 -42.30 12.55 -43.15
CA ALA A 5 -41.89 11.27 -42.55
C ALA A 5 -40.37 11.08 -42.50
N LYS A 6 -39.62 11.65 -43.47
CA LYS A 6 -38.14 11.62 -43.49
C LYS A 6 -37.58 12.53 -42.39
N PHE A 7 -38.09 13.75 -42.30
CA PHE A 7 -37.71 14.73 -41.28
C PHE A 7 -37.94 14.24 -39.83
N LYS A 8 -38.99 13.44 -39.59
CA LYS A 8 -39.24 12.83 -38.27
C LYS A 8 -38.19 11.77 -37.91
N LYS A 9 -37.82 10.90 -38.85
CA LYS A 9 -36.78 9.88 -38.64
C LYS A 9 -35.41 10.50 -38.38
N ASP A 10 -35.07 11.54 -39.11
CA ASP A 10 -33.80 12.26 -38.96
C ASP A 10 -33.67 12.90 -37.56
N LYS A 11 -34.75 13.45 -37.02
CA LYS A 11 -34.79 13.94 -35.62
C LYS A 11 -34.68 12.83 -34.58
N GLU A 12 -35.26 11.66 -34.85
CA GLU A 12 -35.20 10.50 -33.97
C GLU A 12 -33.78 9.94 -33.88
N ILE A 13 -33.07 9.83 -35.01
CA ILE A 13 -31.66 9.40 -35.08
C ILE A 13 -30.76 10.34 -34.26
N ILE A 14 -30.94 11.66 -34.39
CA ILE A 14 -30.17 12.65 -33.64
C ILE A 14 -30.45 12.52 -32.13
N ALA A 15 -31.69 12.25 -31.74
CA ALA A 15 -32.06 12.08 -30.33
C ALA A 15 -31.47 10.80 -29.72
N GLU A 16 -31.56 9.67 -30.42
CA GLU A 16 -30.94 8.41 -29.99
C GLU A 16 -29.42 8.54 -29.85
N TYR A 17 -28.79 9.22 -30.80
CA TYR A 17 -27.35 9.49 -30.74
C TYR A 17 -26.98 10.37 -29.54
N ASP A 18 -27.71 11.45 -29.26
CA ASP A 18 -27.50 12.29 -28.08
C ASP A 18 -27.65 11.51 -26.77
N THR A 19 -28.62 10.58 -26.69
CA THR A 19 -28.77 9.66 -25.56
C THR A 19 -27.53 8.78 -25.39
N GLN A 20 -27.03 8.15 -26.45
CA GLN A 20 -25.82 7.31 -26.38
C GLN A 20 -24.60 8.13 -25.96
N VAL A 21 -24.43 9.36 -26.47
CA VAL A 21 -23.33 10.25 -26.05
C VAL A 21 -23.40 10.57 -24.56
N LYS A 22 -24.61 10.80 -24.01
CA LYS A 22 -24.82 11.01 -22.57
C LYS A 22 -24.48 9.77 -21.76
N GLU A 23 -24.87 8.59 -22.22
CA GLU A 23 -24.53 7.31 -21.57
C GLU A 23 -23.01 7.07 -21.55
N ILE A 24 -22.33 7.30 -22.69
CA ILE A 24 -20.87 7.20 -22.77
C ILE A 24 -20.23 8.17 -21.78
N ARG A 25 -20.65 9.45 -21.75
CA ARG A 25 -20.13 10.44 -20.79
C ARG A 25 -20.33 10.01 -19.33
N ALA A 26 -21.50 9.44 -19.01
CA ALA A 26 -21.77 8.92 -17.67
C ALA A 26 -20.84 7.76 -17.29
N GLN A 27 -20.63 6.81 -18.21
CA GLN A 27 -19.69 5.70 -18.00
C GLN A 27 -18.25 6.17 -17.84
N LEU A 28 -17.79 7.13 -18.65
CA LEU A 28 -16.46 7.73 -18.54
C LEU A 28 -16.25 8.43 -17.20
N THR A 29 -17.28 9.12 -16.71
CA THR A 29 -17.26 9.74 -15.38
C THR A 29 -17.15 8.69 -14.28
N GLU A 30 -17.90 7.60 -14.39
CA GLU A 30 -17.87 6.51 -13.41
C GLU A 30 -16.52 5.76 -13.41
N GLN A 31 -15.90 5.58 -14.58
CA GLN A 31 -14.54 5.04 -14.69
C GLN A 31 -13.53 5.91 -13.93
N MET A 32 -13.63 7.24 -14.04
CA MET A 32 -12.74 8.15 -13.30
C MET A 32 -12.95 8.05 -11.79
N LYS A 33 -14.20 8.00 -11.33
CA LYS A 33 -14.51 7.79 -9.90
C LYS A 33 -13.97 6.46 -9.38
N CYS A 34 -14.11 5.38 -10.16
CA CYS A 34 -13.58 4.07 -9.80
C CYS A 34 -12.05 4.12 -9.67
N LEU A 35 -11.36 4.81 -10.58
CA LEU A 35 -9.91 5.02 -10.50
C LEU A 35 -9.51 5.83 -9.27
N ASP A 36 -10.21 6.93 -8.96
CA ASP A 36 -9.99 7.73 -7.75
C ASP A 36 -10.15 6.86 -6.49
N GLN A 37 -11.23 6.10 -6.39
CA GLN A 37 -11.49 5.22 -5.25
C GLN A 37 -10.42 4.13 -5.10
N GLN A 38 -9.95 3.53 -6.20
CA GLN A 38 -8.87 2.55 -6.16
C GLN A 38 -7.55 3.15 -5.67
N CYS A 39 -7.28 4.41 -5.99
CA CYS A 39 -6.12 5.12 -5.46
C CYS A 39 -6.25 5.34 -3.95
N GLU A 40 -7.40 5.80 -3.48
CA GLU A 40 -7.68 6.03 -2.06
C GLU A 40 -7.52 4.74 -1.24
N LEU A 41 -8.10 3.64 -1.72
CA LEU A 41 -7.98 2.33 -1.07
C LEU A 41 -6.53 1.84 -0.98
N ARG A 42 -5.73 2.07 -2.02
CA ARG A 42 -4.30 1.72 -2.02
C ARG A 42 -3.51 2.57 -1.03
N VAL A 43 -3.76 3.88 -0.98
CA VAL A 43 -3.12 4.79 0.00
C VAL A 43 -3.48 4.37 1.43
N GLN A 44 -4.75 4.07 1.68
CA GLN A 44 -5.19 3.59 3.00
C GLN A 44 -4.51 2.29 3.39
N LEU A 45 -4.44 1.30 2.49
CA LEU A 45 -3.76 0.04 2.77
C LEU A 45 -2.27 0.24 3.07
N LEU A 46 -1.60 1.13 2.34
CA LEU A 46 -0.19 1.47 2.59
C LEU A 46 0.00 2.16 3.94
N GLN A 47 -0.97 2.97 4.38
CA GLN A 47 -0.97 3.55 5.72
C GLN A 47 -1.15 2.48 6.80
N ASP A 48 -2.13 1.59 6.64
CA ASP A 48 -2.39 0.50 7.59
C ASP A 48 -1.18 -0.43 7.72
N LEU A 49 -0.47 -0.71 6.61
CA LEU A 49 0.77 -1.48 6.63
C LEU A 49 1.88 -0.77 7.42
N GLN A 50 2.05 0.54 7.26
CA GLN A 50 3.04 1.29 8.03
C GLN A 50 2.72 1.25 9.53
N ASP A 51 1.46 1.43 9.89
CA ASP A 51 1.00 1.42 11.28
C ASP A 51 1.16 0.02 11.90
N PHE A 52 0.84 -1.03 11.14
CA PHE A 52 1.07 -2.41 11.52
C PHE A 52 2.56 -2.66 11.84
N PHE A 53 3.48 -2.28 10.95
CA PHE A 53 4.91 -2.51 11.18
C PHE A 53 5.46 -1.64 12.31
N ARG A 54 4.93 -0.43 12.51
CA ARG A 54 5.28 0.40 13.67
C ARG A 54 4.88 -0.30 14.97
N LYS A 55 3.65 -0.85 15.02
CA LYS A 55 3.21 -1.59 16.20
C LYS A 55 3.99 -2.88 16.39
N LYS A 56 4.32 -3.58 15.30
CA LYS A 56 5.15 -4.79 15.35
C LYS A 56 6.54 -4.48 15.89
N ALA A 57 7.17 -3.39 15.45
CA ALA A 57 8.48 -2.96 15.94
C ALA A 57 8.47 -2.66 17.45
N GLU A 58 7.42 -1.99 17.96
CA GLU A 58 7.24 -1.79 19.41
C GLU A 58 7.20 -3.13 20.17
N ILE A 59 6.45 -4.11 19.65
CA ILE A 59 6.34 -5.45 20.26
C ILE A 59 7.71 -6.17 20.25
N GLU A 60 8.45 -6.11 19.14
CA GLU A 60 9.79 -6.69 19.05
C GLU A 60 10.75 -6.06 20.08
N MET A 61 10.70 -4.73 20.25
CA MET A 61 11.53 -4.02 21.23
C MET A 61 11.15 -4.37 22.67
N ASP A 62 9.87 -4.50 22.98
CA ASP A 62 9.43 -4.90 24.31
C ASP A 62 9.83 -6.35 24.63
N TYR A 63 9.75 -7.25 23.65
CA TYR A 63 10.22 -8.62 23.80
C TYR A 63 11.74 -8.67 24.01
N SER A 64 12.51 -7.93 23.20
CA SER A 64 13.96 -7.76 23.37
C SER A 64 14.33 -7.29 24.78
N ARG A 65 13.68 -6.22 25.28
CA ARG A 65 13.91 -5.69 26.63
C ARG A 65 13.60 -6.73 27.72
N ASN A 66 12.56 -7.54 27.54
CA ASN A 66 12.22 -8.59 28.50
C ASN A 66 13.26 -9.72 28.50
N LEU A 67 13.81 -10.10 27.35
CA LEU A 67 14.90 -11.06 27.24
C LEU A 67 16.20 -10.53 27.87
N GLU A 68 16.55 -9.25 27.64
CA GLU A 68 17.74 -8.66 28.26
C GLU A 68 17.62 -8.65 29.79
N LYS A 69 16.47 -8.20 30.32
CA LYS A 69 16.20 -8.23 31.77
C LYS A 69 16.28 -9.65 32.35
N LEU A 70 15.78 -10.65 31.62
CA LEU A 70 15.88 -12.05 32.01
C LEU A 70 17.34 -12.48 32.11
N ALA A 71 18.14 -12.23 31.07
CA ALA A 71 19.55 -12.60 31.04
C ALA A 71 20.35 -11.89 32.15
N GLU A 72 20.17 -10.57 32.33
CA GLU A 72 20.85 -9.77 33.35
C GLU A 72 20.55 -10.26 34.77
N ARG A 73 19.27 -10.53 35.08
CA ARG A 73 18.84 -11.00 36.40
C ARG A 73 19.58 -12.28 36.81
N PHE A 74 19.75 -13.21 35.87
CA PHE A 74 20.36 -14.50 36.13
C PHE A 74 21.90 -14.45 36.05
N LEU A 75 22.48 -13.60 35.19
CA LEU A 75 23.92 -13.33 35.20
C LEU A 75 24.40 -12.72 36.51
N ALA A 76 23.66 -11.77 37.08
CA ALA A 76 23.99 -11.13 38.36
C ALA A 76 24.02 -12.16 39.51
N LYS A 77 23.05 -13.08 39.55
CA LYS A 77 23.00 -14.17 40.53
C LYS A 77 24.18 -15.13 40.39
N THR A 78 24.51 -15.55 39.17
CA THR A 78 25.62 -16.49 38.92
C THR A 78 27.00 -15.89 39.25
N ARG A 79 27.18 -14.57 39.10
CA ARG A 79 28.43 -13.88 39.51
C ARG A 79 28.56 -13.82 41.02
N SER A 80 27.48 -13.54 41.74
CA SER A 80 27.47 -13.45 43.22
C SER A 80 27.82 -14.76 43.92
N THR A 81 27.66 -15.93 43.28
CA THR A 81 27.98 -17.25 43.86
C THR A 81 29.41 -17.71 43.57
N LYS A 82 30.13 -17.07 42.63
CA LYS A 82 31.45 -17.53 42.16
C LYS A 82 32.64 -17.14 43.04
N ASP A 83 32.44 -16.31 44.08
CA ASP A 83 33.54 -15.80 44.91
C ASP A 83 34.05 -16.75 46.02
N GLN A 84 33.49 -17.95 46.22
CA GLN A 84 33.90 -18.77 47.37
C GLN A 84 34.44 -20.19 47.17
N GLN A 85 34.39 -20.88 46.01
CA GLN A 85 34.78 -22.32 46.08
C GLN A 85 35.33 -23.08 44.86
N PHE A 86 35.37 -22.56 43.63
CA PHE A 86 35.58 -23.44 42.46
C PHE A 86 36.85 -23.15 41.65
N LYS A 87 38.02 -23.22 42.30
CA LYS A 87 39.33 -23.25 41.62
C LYS A 87 39.92 -24.67 41.43
N LYS A 88 39.22 -25.76 41.77
CA LYS A 88 39.87 -27.08 41.85
C LYS A 88 39.47 -28.20 40.89
N ASP A 89 38.39 -28.10 40.12
CA ASP A 89 38.07 -29.19 39.17
C ASP A 89 37.66 -28.65 37.79
N GLN A 90 38.65 -28.63 36.90
CA GLN A 90 38.56 -28.10 35.53
C GLN A 90 37.75 -29.01 34.57
N ASN A 91 37.29 -30.19 35.03
CA ASN A 91 36.66 -31.22 34.20
C ASN A 91 35.20 -31.61 34.57
N VAL A 92 34.51 -30.85 35.45
CA VAL A 92 33.09 -31.11 35.83
C VAL A 92 32.12 -30.04 35.25
N LEU A 93 32.60 -29.21 34.33
CA LEU A 93 31.96 -27.96 33.89
C LEU A 93 30.70 -28.09 32.99
N SER A 94 30.06 -29.26 32.90
CA SER A 94 28.94 -29.49 31.97
C SER A 94 27.70 -28.63 32.27
N PRO A 95 27.10 -28.64 33.49
CA PRO A 95 25.88 -27.88 33.75
C PRO A 95 26.09 -26.36 33.76
N VAL A 96 27.22 -25.88 34.30
CA VAL A 96 27.55 -24.45 34.34
C VAL A 96 27.83 -23.92 32.92
N ASN A 97 28.47 -24.71 32.06
CA ASN A 97 28.64 -24.35 30.65
C ASN A 97 27.31 -24.33 29.91
N CYS A 98 26.45 -25.35 30.09
CA CYS A 98 25.10 -25.37 29.53
C CYS A 98 24.30 -24.13 29.95
N TRP A 99 24.40 -23.74 31.23
CA TRP A 99 23.76 -22.52 31.74
C TRP A 99 24.28 -21.25 31.07
N ASN A 100 25.61 -21.10 30.93
CA ASN A 100 26.17 -19.94 30.26
C ASN A 100 25.80 -19.90 28.77
N LEU A 101 25.74 -21.05 28.09
CA LEU A 101 25.27 -21.15 26.71
C LEU A 101 23.81 -20.71 26.59
N LEU A 102 22.94 -21.13 27.51
CA LEU A 102 21.54 -20.73 27.54
C LEU A 102 21.39 -19.21 27.74
N LEU A 103 22.12 -18.62 28.68
CA LEU A 103 22.10 -17.17 28.91
C LEU A 103 22.62 -16.40 27.68
N ASN A 104 23.68 -16.90 27.03
CA ASN A 104 24.19 -16.29 25.81
C ASN A 104 23.19 -16.39 24.65
N GLN A 105 22.42 -17.47 24.56
CA GLN A 105 21.36 -17.63 23.57
C GLN A 105 20.24 -16.61 23.79
N VAL A 106 19.77 -16.42 25.02
CA VAL A 106 18.76 -15.38 25.35
C VAL A 106 19.25 -13.98 24.99
N LYS A 107 20.53 -13.68 25.23
CA LYS A 107 21.13 -12.39 24.82
C LYS A 107 21.25 -12.23 23.30
N ARG A 108 21.47 -13.32 22.58
CA ARG A 108 21.49 -13.32 21.11
C ARG A 108 20.08 -13.02 20.59
N GLU A 109 19.07 -13.73 21.08
CA GLU A 109 17.67 -13.51 20.72
C GLU A 109 17.23 -12.07 21.03
N SER A 110 17.60 -11.53 22.20
CA SER A 110 17.38 -10.11 22.55
C SER A 110 17.89 -9.15 21.46
N ARG A 111 19.12 -9.38 20.96
CA ARG A 111 19.72 -8.58 19.90
C ARG A 111 19.01 -8.78 18.56
N ASP A 112 18.69 -10.02 18.22
CA ASP A 112 17.99 -10.35 16.97
C ASP A 112 16.63 -9.64 16.90
N HIS A 113 15.88 -9.59 18.00
CA HIS A 113 14.63 -8.82 18.10
C HIS A 113 14.85 -7.30 17.99
N THR A 114 15.93 -6.75 18.57
CA THR A 114 16.29 -5.34 18.36
C THR A 114 16.58 -5.07 16.88
N THR A 115 17.37 -5.92 16.23
CA THR A 115 17.67 -5.81 14.80
C THR A 115 16.41 -5.93 13.95
N LEU A 116 15.48 -6.82 14.30
CA LEU A 116 14.23 -6.97 13.58
C LEU A 116 13.35 -5.72 13.70
N SER A 117 13.26 -5.12 14.89
CA SER A 117 12.60 -3.81 15.08
C SER A 117 13.24 -2.72 14.21
N ASP A 118 14.57 -2.66 14.19
CA ASP A 118 15.31 -1.69 13.38
C ASP A 118 15.02 -1.86 11.88
N ILE A 119 14.98 -3.11 11.40
CA ILE A 119 14.59 -3.42 10.02
C ILE A 119 13.17 -2.92 9.72
N TYR A 120 12.21 -3.12 10.63
CA TYR A 120 10.85 -2.63 10.44
C TYR A 120 10.80 -1.11 10.34
N LEU A 121 11.45 -0.39 11.26
CA LEU A 121 11.41 1.07 11.33
C LEU A 121 12.22 1.75 10.22
N ASN A 122 13.40 1.23 9.90
CA ASN A 122 14.38 1.92 9.05
C ASN A 122 14.46 1.37 7.63
N ASN A 123 13.86 0.20 7.36
CA ASN A 123 13.85 -0.37 6.01
C ASN A 123 12.43 -0.60 5.48
N ILE A 124 11.57 -1.29 6.23
CA ILE A 124 10.25 -1.68 5.72
C ILE A 124 9.30 -0.48 5.65
N ILE A 125 9.11 0.26 6.76
CA ILE A 125 8.21 1.42 6.80
C ILE A 125 8.59 2.48 5.74
N PRO A 126 9.87 2.90 5.59
CA PRO A 126 10.26 3.87 4.58
C PRO A 126 9.98 3.41 3.14
N ARG A 127 10.05 2.10 2.87
CA ARG A 127 9.66 1.55 1.57
C ARG A 127 8.17 1.72 1.30
N PHE A 128 7.30 1.54 2.30
CA PHE A 128 5.87 1.80 2.12
C PHE A 128 5.56 3.28 1.90
N VAL A 129 6.27 4.17 2.61
CA VAL A 129 6.17 5.62 2.38
C VAL A 129 6.54 5.96 0.94
N GLN A 130 7.70 5.46 0.46
CA GLN A 130 8.14 5.66 -0.92
C GLN A 130 7.13 5.12 -1.94
N VAL A 131 6.62 3.90 -1.73
CA VAL A 131 5.61 3.29 -2.62
C VAL A 131 4.32 4.12 -2.63
N SER A 132 3.93 4.72 -1.51
CA SER A 132 2.76 5.61 -1.43
C SER A 132 2.98 6.89 -2.25
N GLU A 133 4.14 7.53 -2.11
CA GLU A 133 4.50 8.71 -2.90
C GLU A 133 4.56 8.40 -4.41
N ASP A 134 5.18 7.28 -4.77
CA ASP A 134 5.26 6.78 -6.14
C ASP A 134 3.87 6.50 -6.71
N SER A 135 3.00 5.86 -5.93
CA SER A 135 1.62 5.58 -6.30
C SER A 135 0.83 6.87 -6.55
N GLY A 136 0.99 7.88 -5.70
CA GLY A 136 0.36 9.20 -5.88
C GLY A 136 0.81 9.89 -7.16
N ARG A 137 2.12 9.85 -7.46
CA ARG A 137 2.67 10.42 -8.72
C ARG A 137 2.17 9.68 -9.96
N LEU A 138 2.15 8.34 -9.91
CA LEU A 138 1.67 7.50 -11.01
C LEU A 138 0.16 7.69 -11.23
N PHE A 139 -0.60 7.81 -10.15
CA PHE A 139 -2.04 8.05 -10.21
C PHE A 139 -2.35 9.40 -10.89
N LYS A 140 -1.67 10.47 -10.49
CA LYS A 140 -1.83 11.79 -11.11
C LYS A 140 -1.61 11.73 -12.62
N LYS A 141 -0.50 11.13 -13.07
CA LYS A 141 -0.21 10.94 -14.50
C LYS A 141 -1.28 10.09 -15.21
N SER A 142 -1.74 9.02 -14.56
CA SER A 142 -2.77 8.15 -15.12
C SER A 142 -4.10 8.89 -15.29
N LYS A 143 -4.45 9.79 -14.35
CA LYS A 143 -5.63 10.65 -14.43
C LYS A 143 -5.52 11.68 -15.54
N GLU A 144 -4.35 12.32 -15.70
CA GLU A 144 -4.08 13.25 -16.80
C GLU A 144 -4.24 12.57 -18.17
N VAL A 145 -3.66 11.38 -18.35
CA VAL A 145 -3.81 10.58 -19.58
C VAL A 145 -5.27 10.15 -19.79
N GLY A 146 -5.93 9.69 -18.73
CA GLY A 146 -7.34 9.30 -18.78
C GLY A 146 -8.25 10.46 -19.20
N GLN A 147 -8.03 11.65 -18.65
CA GLN A 147 -8.79 12.85 -19.00
C GLN A 147 -8.55 13.24 -20.46
N GLN A 148 -7.30 13.24 -20.93
CA GLN A 148 -6.97 13.54 -22.32
C GLN A 148 -7.71 12.60 -23.30
N LEU A 149 -7.70 11.29 -23.01
CA LEU A 149 -8.42 10.30 -23.83
C LEU A 149 -9.94 10.52 -23.82
N GLN A 150 -10.51 10.92 -22.68
CA GLN A 150 -11.93 11.26 -22.58
C GLN A 150 -12.28 12.51 -23.40
N ASP A 151 -11.44 13.55 -23.32
CA ASP A 151 -11.64 14.79 -24.07
C ASP A 151 -11.55 14.53 -25.59
N ASP A 152 -10.58 13.74 -26.03
CA ASP A 152 -10.42 13.36 -27.44
C ASP A 152 -11.62 12.54 -27.95
N LEU A 153 -12.12 11.58 -27.16
CA LEU A 153 -13.31 10.81 -27.49
C LEU A 153 -14.54 11.72 -27.58
N MET A 154 -14.74 12.61 -26.60
CA MET A 154 -15.87 13.52 -26.60
C MET A 154 -15.84 14.48 -27.79
N LYS A 155 -14.66 14.90 -28.22
CA LYS A 155 -14.49 15.72 -29.42
C LYS A 155 -14.98 14.97 -30.67
N VAL A 156 -14.55 13.73 -30.87
CA VAL A 156 -14.99 12.90 -32.01
C VAL A 156 -16.51 12.66 -31.99
N LEU A 157 -17.08 12.40 -30.80
CA LEU A 157 -18.53 12.22 -30.66
C LEU A 157 -19.31 13.50 -31.00
N ASN A 158 -18.79 14.68 -30.66
CA ASN A 158 -19.43 15.95 -31.01
C ASN A 158 -19.26 16.30 -32.50
N GLU A 159 -18.14 15.94 -33.12
CA GLU A 159 -17.94 16.10 -34.57
C GLU A 159 -18.95 15.26 -35.36
N LEU A 160 -19.16 14.00 -34.96
CA LEU A 160 -20.19 13.12 -35.54
C LEU A 160 -21.61 13.66 -35.37
N TYR A 161 -21.93 14.23 -34.20
CA TYR A 161 -23.20 14.92 -33.98
C TYR A 161 -23.42 16.04 -35.01
N SER A 162 -22.39 16.87 -35.20
CA SER A 162 -22.42 18.03 -36.08
C SER A 162 -22.58 17.61 -37.54
N VAL A 163 -21.89 16.54 -37.98
CA VAL A 163 -22.02 15.99 -39.33
C VAL A 163 -23.42 15.43 -39.58
N ASN A 164 -23.97 14.64 -38.64
CA ASN A 164 -25.33 14.11 -38.74
C ASN A 164 -26.39 15.22 -38.76
N GLN A 165 -26.20 16.27 -37.95
CA GLN A 165 -27.09 17.42 -37.92
C GLN A 165 -27.04 18.23 -39.23
N MET A 166 -25.85 18.49 -39.78
CA MET A 166 -25.70 19.15 -41.08
C MET A 166 -26.27 18.30 -42.22
N GLY A 167 -26.09 16.98 -42.19
CA GLY A 167 -26.69 16.05 -43.15
C GLY A 167 -28.22 16.08 -43.14
N CYS A 168 -28.84 16.22 -41.96
CA CYS A 168 -30.29 16.38 -41.83
C CYS A 168 -30.79 17.76 -42.30
N LEU A 169 -29.97 18.80 -42.23
CA LEU A 169 -30.32 20.16 -42.69
C LEU A 169 -30.08 20.37 -44.19
N ALA A 170 -29.18 19.60 -44.82
CA ALA A 170 -28.84 19.67 -46.23
C ALA A 170 -29.79 18.88 -47.15
N LEU A 171 -30.76 18.14 -46.59
CA LEU A 171 -31.75 17.31 -47.30
C LEU A 171 -33.16 17.89 -47.19
#